data_AF-A0A1V5TCK6-F1
#
_entry.id   AF-A0A1V5TCK6-F1
#
_cell.length_a   1.000
_cell.length_b   1.000
_cell.length_c   1.000
_cell.angle_alpha   90.00
_cell.angle_beta   90.00
_cell.angle_gamma   90.00
#
_symmetry.space_group_name_H-M   'P 1'
#
loop_
_entity.id
_entity.type
_entity.pdbx_description
1 polymer ?
#
loop_
_entity_poly.entity_id
_entity_poly.type
_entity_poly.pdbx_seq_one_letter_code
_entity_poly.pdbx_strand_id
1 'polypeptide(L)'
;MKGEQKHGGRKTLALRAAIGAAYIALLALFLVTGRTHTVLIDNKADPAGAWQAIRGMTVSVNGGEAVEYMKGDRDKVSVKGQKMRVRVEFFDGRDTEEYSLKIPFIEDTLLLSVPKLAEGLDNPMEPFNLYADNKARTDAEEGERFGQEP
;
A
#
# COMPACT_ATOMS: atom_id res chain seq x y z
N MET A 1 -62.29 -22.86 20.06
CA MET A 1 -61.25 -22.66 19.03
C MET A 1 -60.13 -21.82 19.64
N LYS A 2 -58.99 -22.41 19.99
CA LYS A 2 -57.84 -21.68 20.55
C LYS A 2 -56.67 -21.93 19.61
N GLY A 3 -56.31 -20.88 18.85
CA GLY A 3 -55.31 -20.95 17.80
C GLY A 3 -53.94 -21.35 18.35
N GLU A 4 -53.42 -22.45 17.80
CA GLU A 4 -52.10 -22.96 18.11
C GLU A 4 -51.04 -21.97 17.62
N GLN A 5 -50.32 -21.41 18.58
CA GLN A 5 -49.34 -20.36 18.36
C GLN A 5 -48.12 -20.93 17.63
N LYS A 6 -47.94 -20.53 16.36
CA LYS A 6 -46.83 -20.87 15.45
C LYS A 6 -45.49 -20.26 15.90
N HIS A 7 -45.06 -20.54 17.13
CA HIS A 7 -43.85 -19.95 17.73
C HIS A 7 -42.54 -20.59 17.25
N GLY A 8 -42.57 -21.80 16.68
CA GLY A 8 -41.38 -22.51 16.21
C GLY A 8 -40.75 -21.93 14.93
N GLY A 9 -41.57 -21.43 13.99
CA GLY A 9 -41.10 -20.96 12.67
C GLY A 9 -40.38 -19.60 12.69
N ARG A 10 -40.81 -18.68 13.57
CA ARG A 10 -40.20 -17.34 13.68
C ARG A 10 -38.84 -17.39 14.38
N LYS A 11 -38.71 -18.20 15.43
CA LYS A 11 -37.44 -18.41 16.15
C LYS A 11 -36.39 -19.09 15.27
N THR A 12 -36.81 -20.10 14.49
CA THR A 12 -35.92 -20.77 13.53
C THR A 12 -35.52 -19.88 12.37
N LEU A 13 -36.41 -19.02 11.87
CA LEU A 13 -36.07 -18.02 10.85
C LEU A 13 -35.06 -16.98 11.36
N ALA A 14 -35.26 -16.47 12.58
CA ALA A 14 -34.34 -15.53 13.21
C ALA A 14 -32.94 -16.13 13.43
N LEU A 15 -32.88 -17.39 13.89
CA LEU A 15 -31.60 -18.11 14.05
C LEU A 15 -30.88 -18.29 12.71
N ARG A 16 -31.60 -18.68 11.66
CA ARG A 16 -31.02 -18.82 10.30
C ARG A 16 -30.50 -17.50 9.75
N ALA A 17 -31.24 -16.41 9.96
CA ALA A 17 -30.80 -15.07 9.56
C ALA A 17 -29.55 -14.64 10.34
N ALA A 18 -29.49 -14.91 11.65
CA ALA A 18 -28.31 -14.61 12.47
C ALA A 18 -27.07 -15.40 12.03
N ILE A 19 -27.24 -16.70 11.73
CA ILE A 19 -26.16 -17.54 11.18
C ILE A 19 -25.71 -17.00 9.82
N GLY A 20 -26.65 -16.67 8.93
CA GLY A 20 -26.34 -16.07 7.62
C GLY A 20 -25.56 -14.76 7.75
N ALA A 21 -25.98 -13.87 8.65
CA ALA A 21 -25.27 -12.63 8.94
C ALA A 21 -23.86 -12.88 9.48
N ALA A 22 -23.69 -13.87 10.36
CA ALA A 22 -22.38 -14.26 10.88
C ALA A 22 -21.44 -14.74 9.76
N TYR A 23 -21.93 -15.56 8.83
CA TYR A 23 -21.14 -15.98 7.66
C TYR A 23 -20.73 -14.81 6.77
N ILE A 24 -21.63 -13.86 6.50
CA ILE A 24 -21.31 -12.66 5.72
C ILE A 24 -20.25 -11.82 6.44
N ALA A 25 -20.39 -11.64 7.76
CA ALA A 25 -19.41 -10.90 8.56
C ALA A 25 -18.02 -11.56 8.55
N LEU A 26 -17.97 -12.90 8.65
CA LEU A 26 -16.72 -13.65 8.52
C LEU A 26 -16.11 -13.50 7.13
N LEU A 27 -16.93 -13.56 6.08
CA LEU A 27 -16.46 -13.37 4.70
C LEU A 27 -15.88 -11.97 4.50
N ALA A 28 -16.57 -10.94 4.99
CA ALA A 28 -16.06 -9.56 4.98
C ALA A 28 -14.76 -9.42 5.77
N LEU A 29 -14.66 -10.05 6.94
CA LEU A 29 -13.44 -10.05 7.76
C LEU A 29 -12.26 -10.69 7.00
N PHE A 30 -12.49 -11.83 6.35
CA PHE A 30 -11.46 -12.50 5.56
C PHE A 30 -11.05 -11.69 4.33
N LEU A 31 -11.98 -11.00 3.67
CA LEU A 31 -11.66 -10.11 2.55
C LEU A 31 -10.79 -8.94 2.99
N VAL A 32 -11.13 -8.28 4.11
CA VAL A 32 -10.41 -7.09 4.59
C VAL A 32 -9.02 -7.44 5.15
N THR A 33 -8.90 -8.56 5.86
CA THR A 33 -7.63 -8.95 6.51
C THR A 33 -6.76 -9.83 5.61
N GLY A 34 -7.36 -10.50 4.62
CA GLY A 34 -6.70 -11.45 3.74
C GLY A 34 -6.10 -10.83 2.48
N ARG A 35 -6.54 -9.62 2.09
CA ARG A 35 -6.04 -8.94 0.89
C ARG A 35 -4.57 -8.59 1.03
N THR A 36 -3.80 -8.91 0.01
CA THR A 36 -2.39 -8.55 -0.10
C THR A 36 -2.24 -7.46 -1.14
N HIS A 37 -1.43 -6.46 -0.82
CA HIS A 37 -1.09 -5.33 -1.66
C HIS A 37 0.40 -5.39 -2.00
N THR A 38 0.77 -4.97 -3.20
CA THR A 38 2.17 -4.73 -3.55
C THR A 38 2.48 -3.27 -3.25
N VAL A 39 3.51 -3.01 -2.45
CA VAL A 39 4.01 -1.65 -2.21
C VAL A 39 5.41 -1.55 -2.78
N LEU A 40 5.62 -0.59 -3.67
CA LEU A 40 6.92 -0.25 -4.21
C LEU A 40 7.55 0.79 -3.28
N ILE A 41 8.53 0.37 -2.49
CA ILE A 41 9.32 1.26 -1.65
C ILE A 41 10.31 1.97 -2.56
N ASP A 42 10.22 3.29 -2.62
CA ASP A 42 10.94 4.11 -3.60
C ASP A 42 11.84 5.13 -2.91
N ASN A 43 13.09 5.20 -3.37
CA ASN A 43 14.09 6.17 -2.97
C ASN A 43 14.53 7.04 -4.17
N LYS A 44 13.58 7.53 -4.98
CA LYS A 44 13.87 8.45 -6.07
C LYS A 44 13.60 9.90 -5.69
N ALA A 45 14.37 10.77 -6.31
CA ALA A 45 14.16 12.21 -6.25
C ALA A 45 13.01 12.62 -7.16
N ASP A 46 12.37 13.74 -6.83
CA ASP A 46 11.44 14.39 -7.76
C ASP A 46 12.20 14.93 -8.98
N PRO A 47 11.78 14.62 -10.21
CA PRO A 47 12.32 15.28 -11.40
C PRO A 47 12.19 16.81 -11.38
N ALA A 48 11.14 17.34 -10.73
CA ALA A 48 10.95 18.79 -10.57
C ALA A 48 11.70 19.38 -9.36
N GLY A 49 12.36 18.54 -8.55
CA GLY A 49 13.23 18.95 -7.45
C GLY A 49 12.54 19.25 -6.12
N ALA A 50 11.25 18.92 -5.96
CA ALA A 50 10.53 19.17 -4.70
C ALA A 50 11.04 18.33 -3.51
N TRP A 51 11.64 17.15 -3.75
CA TRP A 51 12.32 16.34 -2.75
C TRP A 51 13.54 15.64 -3.34
N GLN A 52 14.52 15.30 -2.50
CA GLN A 52 15.76 14.63 -2.92
C GLN A 52 15.80 13.18 -2.44
N ALA A 53 16.36 12.30 -3.26
CA ALA A 53 16.62 10.93 -2.85
C ALA A 53 17.58 10.88 -1.65
N ILE A 54 17.29 10.00 -0.70
CA ILE A 54 18.13 9.73 0.46
C ILE A 54 19.38 8.97 -0.02
N ARG A 55 20.56 9.31 0.49
CA ARG A 55 21.82 8.70 0.03
C ARG A 55 21.86 7.19 0.24
N GLY A 56 21.46 6.75 1.42
CA GLY A 56 21.39 5.34 1.81
C GLY A 56 20.57 5.19 3.09
N MET A 57 19.76 4.15 3.14
CA MET A 57 18.92 3.80 4.29
C MET A 57 18.58 2.31 4.27
N THR A 58 18.20 1.77 5.42
CA THR A 58 17.42 0.53 5.47
C THR A 58 15.96 0.83 5.77
N VAL A 59 15.08 0.05 5.15
CA VAL A 59 13.64 0.13 5.37
C VAL A 59 13.14 -1.23 5.80
N SER A 60 12.47 -1.31 6.94
CA SER A 60 11.72 -2.50 7.36
C SER A 60 10.23 -2.21 7.37
N VAL A 61 9.45 -3.17 6.88
CA VAL A 61 8.00 -3.05 6.76
C VAL A 61 7.34 -4.07 7.67
N ASN A 62 6.43 -3.60 8.53
CA ASN A 62 5.71 -4.40 9.53
C ASN A 62 6.61 -5.23 10.45
N GLY A 63 7.83 -4.74 10.76
CA GLY A 63 8.82 -5.46 11.57
C GLY A 63 9.43 -6.67 10.87
N GLY A 64 9.32 -6.76 9.54
CA GLY A 64 10.01 -7.74 8.73
C GLY A 64 11.50 -7.42 8.53
N GLU A 65 12.14 -8.13 7.60
CA GLU A 65 13.53 -7.91 7.24
C GLU A 65 13.78 -6.48 6.76
N ALA A 66 14.88 -5.89 7.24
CA ALA A 66 15.31 -4.57 6.80
C ALA A 66 16.05 -4.70 5.46
N VAL A 67 15.54 -4.02 4.44
CA VAL A 67 16.14 -4.02 3.10
C VAL A 67 16.88 -2.71 2.90
N GLU A 68 18.09 -2.79 2.35
CA GLU A 68 18.93 -1.64 2.03
C GLU A 68 18.47 -0.96 0.72
N TYR A 69 18.42 0.37 0.73
CA TYR A 69 18.10 1.21 -0.42
C TYR A 69 19.17 2.28 -0.60
N MET A 70 19.80 2.30 -1.76
CA MET A 70 20.66 3.38 -2.23
C MET A 70 19.86 4.41 -3.02
N LYS A 71 20.48 5.55 -3.31
CA LYS A 71 19.89 6.61 -4.12
C LYS A 71 19.40 6.06 -5.47
N GLY A 72 18.11 6.24 -5.75
CA GLY A 72 17.46 5.84 -7.00
C GLY A 72 16.83 4.45 -6.97
N ASP A 73 17.05 3.68 -5.91
CA ASP A 73 16.53 2.33 -5.79
C ASP A 73 15.01 2.32 -5.60
N ARG A 74 14.41 1.24 -6.10
CA ARG A 74 13.02 0.90 -5.89
C ARG A 74 12.90 -0.60 -5.79
N ASP A 75 12.23 -1.08 -4.76
CA ASP A 75 11.96 -2.51 -4.59
C ASP A 75 10.51 -2.74 -4.14
N LYS A 76 10.03 -3.97 -4.28
CA LYS A 76 8.67 -4.37 -3.95
C LYS A 76 8.63 -5.09 -2.60
N VAL A 77 7.57 -4.82 -1.86
CA VAL A 77 7.19 -5.58 -0.68
C VAL A 77 5.72 -5.96 -0.75
N SER A 78 5.41 -7.17 -0.30
CA SER A 78 4.02 -7.64 -0.16
C SER A 78 3.52 -7.31 1.23
N VAL A 79 2.42 -6.56 1.32
CA VAL A 79 1.80 -6.16 2.59
C VAL A 79 0.40 -6.73 2.69
N LYS A 80 0.10 -7.39 3.81
CA LYS A 80 -1.22 -7.97 4.08
C LYS A 80 -2.10 -7.01 4.89
N GLY A 81 -3.32 -6.80 4.42
CA GLY A 81 -4.30 -5.89 5.02
C GLY A 81 -3.95 -4.42 4.79
N GLN A 82 -4.70 -3.54 5.46
CA GLN A 82 -4.63 -2.09 5.21
C GLN A 82 -3.70 -1.32 6.13
N LYS A 83 -3.06 -1.95 7.12
CA LYS A 83 -2.16 -1.28 8.05
C LYS A 83 -0.72 -1.61 7.68
N MET A 84 0.08 -0.58 7.52
CA MET A 84 1.49 -0.71 7.19
C MET A 84 2.32 0.14 8.15
N ARG A 85 3.29 -0.48 8.82
CA ARG A 85 4.31 0.22 9.59
C ARG A 85 5.61 0.21 8.82
N VAL A 86 6.25 1.36 8.72
CA VAL A 86 7.52 1.52 8.00
C VAL A 86 8.51 2.09 8.99
N ARG A 87 9.63 1.41 9.20
CA ARG A 87 10.76 1.91 9.97
C ARG A 87 11.90 2.19 9.01
N VAL A 88 12.48 3.38 9.13
CA VAL A 88 13.58 3.87 8.30
C VAL A 88 14.79 4.14 9.18
N GLU A 89 15.91 3.51 8.87
CA GLU A 89 17.19 3.76 9.54
C GLU A 89 18.16 4.35 8.52
N PHE A 90 18.63 5.57 8.77
CA PHE A 90 19.44 6.31 7.82
C PHE A 90 20.93 6.05 8.01
N PHE A 91 21.68 5.94 6.91
CA PHE A 91 23.12 5.72 6.96
C PHE A 91 23.93 6.98 7.26
N ASP A 92 23.28 8.15 7.22
CA ASP A 92 23.87 9.46 7.50
C ASP A 92 23.87 9.83 9.00
N GLY A 93 23.41 8.92 9.87
CA GLY A 93 23.42 9.11 11.32
C GLY A 93 22.21 9.89 11.87
N ARG A 94 21.19 10.16 11.05
CA ARG A 94 19.89 10.63 11.55
C ARG A 94 19.21 9.58 12.43
N ASP A 95 18.35 10.04 13.32
CA ASP A 95 17.53 9.17 14.17
C ASP A 95 16.64 8.24 13.33
N THR A 96 16.41 7.05 13.85
CA THR A 96 15.45 6.11 13.27
C THR A 96 14.04 6.69 13.33
N GLU A 97 13.33 6.62 12.21
CA GLU A 97 11.95 7.11 12.10
C GLU A 97 10.97 5.97 11.87
N GLU A 98 9.79 6.06 12.49
CA GLU A 98 8.72 5.08 12.34
C GLU A 98 7.42 5.75 11.88
N TYR A 99 6.81 5.15 10.86
CA TYR A 99 5.61 5.64 10.22
C TYR A 99 4.51 4.59 10.24
N SER A 100 3.27 5.03 10.49
CA SER A 100 2.08 4.20 10.38
C SER A 100 1.19 4.72 9.26
N LEU A 101 1.04 3.91 8.21
CA LEU A 101 0.34 4.23 6.97
C LEU A 101 -0.89 3.33 6.80
N LYS A 102 -1.90 3.85 6.10
CA LYS A 102 -3.12 3.11 5.75
C LYS A 102 -3.18 2.87 4.25
N ILE A 103 -3.13 1.60 3.85
CA ILE A 103 -3.26 1.19 2.46
C ILE A 103 -4.75 1.27 2.03
N PRO A 104 -5.07 1.96 0.91
CA PRO A 104 -6.40 1.94 0.30
C PRO A 104 -6.87 0.52 -0.02
N PHE A 105 -8.15 0.23 0.23
CA PHE A 105 -8.67 -1.13 0.10
C PHE A 105 -8.63 -1.66 -1.34
N ILE A 106 -8.91 -0.80 -2.31
CA ILE A 106 -9.14 -1.22 -3.71
C ILE A 106 -7.83 -1.37 -4.47
N GLU A 107 -6.79 -0.61 -4.12
CA GLU A 107 -5.54 -0.55 -4.88
C GLU A 107 -4.72 -1.83 -4.76
N ASP A 108 -4.27 -2.38 -5.88
CA ASP A 108 -3.43 -3.59 -5.89
C ASP A 108 -1.95 -3.26 -5.72
N THR A 109 -1.48 -2.17 -6.34
CA THR A 109 -0.09 -1.72 -6.30
C THR A 109 -0.02 -0.26 -5.91
N LEU A 110 0.82 0.05 -4.94
CA LEU A 110 1.10 1.42 -4.49
C LEU A 110 2.59 1.71 -4.60
N LEU A 111 2.93 2.97 -4.74
CA LEU A 111 4.28 3.47 -4.60
C LEU A 111 4.36 4.29 -3.32
N LEU A 112 5.34 3.99 -2.47
CA LEU A 112 5.68 4.75 -1.27
C LEU A 112 7.03 5.42 -1.49
N SER A 113 7.03 6.74 -1.62
CA SER A 113 8.27 7.52 -1.64
C SER A 113 8.76 7.74 -0.20
N VAL A 114 9.87 7.10 0.15
CA VAL A 114 10.48 7.25 1.48
C VAL A 114 11.07 8.65 1.69
N PRO A 115 11.69 9.30 0.69
CA PRO A 115 12.07 10.70 0.81
C PRO A 115 10.91 11.62 1.17
N LYS A 116 9.77 11.53 0.45
CA LYS A 116 8.57 12.32 0.77
C LYS A 116 8.07 12.05 2.18
N LEU A 117 8.11 10.78 2.60
CA LEU A 117 7.70 10.36 3.94
C LEU A 117 8.60 10.99 5.03
N ALA A 118 9.92 10.94 4.84
CA ALA A 118 10.91 11.50 5.77
C ALA A 118 10.90 13.04 5.81
N GLU A 119 10.60 13.69 4.69
CA GLU A 119 10.44 15.16 4.62
C GLU A 119 9.06 15.63 5.11
N GLY A 120 8.16 14.71 5.48
CA GLY A 120 6.81 15.04 5.96
C GLY A 120 5.91 15.67 4.89
N LEU A 121 6.18 15.37 3.61
CA LEU A 121 5.39 15.89 2.49
C LEU A 121 4.06 15.14 2.35
N ASP A 122 3.08 15.83 1.79
CA ASP A 122 1.75 15.25 1.55
C ASP A 122 1.79 14.11 0.52
N ASN A 123 0.90 13.15 0.71
CA ASN A 123 0.69 11.98 -0.17
C ASN A 123 2.01 11.23 -0.50
N PRO A 124 2.73 10.70 0.50
CA PRO A 124 3.94 9.90 0.25
C PRO A 124 3.62 8.54 -0.37
N MET A 125 2.36 8.09 -0.30
CA MET A 125 1.89 6.83 -0.85
C MET A 125 0.76 7.06 -1.85
N GLU A 126 0.95 6.59 -3.07
CA GLU A 126 0.01 6.79 -4.18
C GLU A 126 -0.22 5.50 -4.98
N PRO A 127 -1.38 5.33 -5.65
CA PRO A 127 -1.61 4.23 -6.57
C PRO A 127 -0.56 4.22 -7.68
N PHE A 128 0.06 3.07 -7.94
CA PHE A 128 1.06 2.94 -8.99
C PHE A 128 0.49 2.18 -10.18
N ASN A 129 0.50 2.83 -11.35
CA ASN A 129 0.09 2.23 -12.60
C ASN A 129 1.30 1.92 -13.49
N LEU A 130 1.64 0.64 -13.59
CA LEU A 130 2.78 0.16 -14.38
C LEU A 130 2.67 0.52 -15.87
N TYR A 131 1.47 0.55 -16.44
CA TYR A 131 1.29 0.90 -17.86
C TYR A 131 1.58 2.37 -18.10
N ALA A 132 1.12 3.25 -17.21
CA ALA A 132 1.39 4.68 -17.29
C ALA A 132 2.88 4.98 -17.13
N ASP A 133 3.56 4.31 -16.18
CA ASP A 133 4.99 4.46 -15.93
C ASP A 133 5.83 3.99 -17.14
N ASN A 134 5.51 2.83 -17.71
CA ASN A 134 6.18 2.32 -18.91
C ASN A 134 5.99 3.25 -20.12
N LYS A 135 4.77 3.76 -20.32
CA LYS A 135 4.49 4.72 -21.39
C LYS A 135 5.32 6.00 -21.21
N ALA A 136 5.37 6.55 -20.00
CA ALA A 136 6.16 7.75 -19.72
C ALA A 136 7.65 7.54 -20.02
N ARG A 137 8.20 6.36 -19.68
CA ARG A 137 9.58 5.99 -20.04
C ARG A 137 9.79 5.92 -21.55
N THR A 138 8.90 5.25 -22.28
CA THR A 138 8.99 5.15 -23.74
C THR A 138 8.89 6.52 -24.41
N ASP A 139 7.95 7.37 -23.97
CA ASP A 139 7.77 8.71 -24.51
C ASP A 139 9.03 9.60 -24.23
N ALA A 140 9.68 9.44 -23.07
CA ALA A 140 10.95 10.11 -22.75
C ALA A 140 12.11 9.61 -23.63
N GLU A 141 12.26 8.29 -23.80
CA GLU A 141 13.28 7.68 -24.66
C GLU A 141 13.11 8.06 -26.14
N GLU A 142 11.87 8.22 -26.61
CA GLU A 142 11.59 8.73 -27.96
C GLU A 142 11.92 10.22 -28.07
N GLY A 143 11.53 11.04 -27.09
CA GLY A 143 11.88 12.46 -27.06
C GLY A 143 13.38 12.73 -27.11
N GLU A 144 14.19 11.94 -26.41
CA GLU A 144 15.66 12.03 -26.46
C GLU A 144 16.24 11.59 -27.81
N ARG A 145 15.66 10.58 -28.47
CA ARG A 145 16.12 10.11 -29.78
C ARG A 145 15.82 11.07 -30.93
N PHE A 146 14.73 11.84 -30.85
CA PHE A 146 14.34 12.80 -31.88
C PHE A 146 14.73 14.25 -31.57
N GLY A 147 15.25 14.53 -30.37
CA GLY A 147 15.72 15.84 -29.95
C GLY A 147 17.23 16.10 -30.16
N GLN A 148 18.00 15.12 -30.65
CA GLN A 148 19.36 15.34 -31.12
C GLN A 148 19.34 15.83 -32.57
N GLU A 149 19.37 17.15 -32.78
CA GLU A 149 19.80 17.71 -34.08
C GLU A 149 21.30 17.43 -34.30
N PRO A 150 21.74 17.20 -35.55
CA PRO A 150 23.14 16.86 -35.87
C PRO A 150 24.14 18.00 -35.57
#